data_AF-A0A540KUB8-F1
#
_entry.id   AF-A0A540KUB8-F1
#
_cell.length_a   1.000
_cell.length_b   1.000
_cell.length_c   1.000
_cell.angle_alpha   90.00
_cell.angle_beta   90.00
_cell.angle_gamma   90.00
#
_symmetry.space_group_name_H-M   'P 1'
#
loop_
_entity.id
_entity.type
_entity.pdbx_description
1 polymer ?
#
loop_
_entity_poly.entity_id
_entity_poly.type
_entity_poly.pdbx_seq_one_letter_code
_entity_poly.pdbx_strand_id
1 'polypeptide(L)'
;MASINFNPFESWFKKPPNPLPPINLLPLTDSFFHRTTAAQSPPNFSSLSLSNLFNGPPKPDPKNPSDPEPEKPGHYTQMLERFFWECENDPDYRHAPEVEKILNEDPIFEKKENPTEEELRENERFWKEFRESPVVKFLAQAEKIADKVNELELKENDRPYRDEDKKLWQAVPHVIGPDGRPMPRKAIKTRQESDDKFWDFARQFFFGLWGFRQRPYPPGRPIDVAQAIGYKRLEKRYYDFIMRSGGFYYKDRLGRTRGPLELITLKTAWGAGIIDKDTFIWGEDMDEWAPIHMVYGLEPAIATWEVRLAAGATALIHKLQKGIPPWVPLKGREKKTYKQLQEEAVESKRRDLAVLEANDGVWPGVRTPSHALFLWASGSELTTILEEDHMPNKYISKALRRVELSKIIPGLRPWEVLSVEQAMDQITYEGEWFREPLGSYTTGPPYIRAWNNDVKRLYNIFDNLSSRVYQKLERTIPGFDKIMEKVQADAAARDAKRKARREAEMKAEQEKALGIQSDG
;
A
#
# COMPACT_ATOMS: atom_id res chain seq x y z
N MET A 1 -10.68 24.33 -48.31
CA MET A 1 -11.17 22.99 -48.72
C MET A 1 -9.98 22.16 -49.17
N ALA A 2 -9.26 21.57 -48.23
CA ALA A 2 -8.30 20.51 -48.48
C ALA A 2 -8.39 19.57 -47.27
N SER A 3 -8.87 18.37 -47.53
CA SER A 3 -9.22 17.32 -46.58
C SER A 3 -7.99 16.84 -45.80
N ILE A 4 -8.01 16.98 -44.48
CA ILE A 4 -7.03 16.36 -43.59
C ILE A 4 -7.51 14.94 -43.29
N ASN A 5 -6.70 13.97 -43.72
CA ASN A 5 -6.96 12.55 -43.62
C ASN A 5 -6.83 12.08 -42.16
N PHE A 6 -7.83 11.37 -41.63
CA PHE A 6 -7.85 10.82 -40.27
C PHE A 6 -7.54 9.32 -40.31
N ASN A 7 -6.30 8.94 -39.96
CA ASN A 7 -5.97 7.57 -39.57
C ASN A 7 -5.57 7.57 -38.08
N PRO A 8 -6.29 6.88 -37.17
CA PRO A 8 -6.08 7.03 -35.72
C PRO A 8 -4.99 6.12 -35.10
N PHE A 9 -4.27 5.30 -35.87
CA PHE A 9 -3.53 4.17 -35.27
C PHE A 9 -2.07 3.96 -35.71
N GLU A 10 -1.52 4.72 -36.66
CA GLU A 10 -0.12 4.52 -37.12
C GLU A 10 0.94 5.37 -36.37
N SER A 11 0.51 6.31 -35.53
CA SER A 11 1.39 7.36 -34.98
C SER A 11 2.01 7.03 -33.62
N TRP A 12 1.58 5.96 -32.94
CA TRP A 12 1.94 5.73 -31.53
C TRP A 12 3.42 5.32 -31.33
N PHE A 13 4.07 4.79 -32.36
CA PHE A 13 5.44 4.27 -32.29
C PHE A 13 6.50 5.07 -33.07
N LYS A 14 6.17 6.26 -33.58
CA LYS A 14 7.14 7.16 -34.25
C LYS A 14 7.38 8.41 -33.40
N LYS A 15 8.65 8.81 -33.27
CA LYS A 15 9.03 10.12 -32.68
C LYS A 15 8.18 11.23 -33.34
N PRO A 16 7.63 12.18 -32.57
CA PRO A 16 6.86 13.27 -33.15
C PRO A 16 7.76 14.09 -34.09
N PRO A 17 7.24 14.60 -35.23
CA PRO A 17 7.97 15.59 -36.02
C PRO A 17 8.22 16.85 -35.16
N ASN A 18 9.38 17.47 -35.38
CA ASN A 18 9.88 18.62 -34.61
C ASN A 18 8.79 19.67 -34.30
N PRO A 19 8.81 20.28 -33.10
CA PRO A 19 7.81 21.28 -32.72
C PRO A 19 7.81 22.45 -33.70
N LEU A 20 6.60 22.91 -34.06
CA LEU A 20 6.40 24.14 -34.82
C LEU A 20 6.97 25.34 -34.03
N PRO A 21 7.53 26.35 -34.70
CA PRO A 21 8.08 27.53 -34.03
C PRO A 21 7.01 28.27 -33.21
N PRO A 22 7.35 28.78 -32.02
CA PRO A 22 6.41 29.45 -31.13
C PRO A 22 5.85 30.73 -31.76
N ILE A 23 4.53 30.90 -31.65
CA ILE A 23 3.82 32.13 -32.05
C ILE A 23 4.11 33.21 -30.99
N ASN A 24 4.61 34.35 -31.45
CA ASN A 24 5.09 35.45 -30.61
C ASN A 24 3.93 36.24 -29.99
N LEU A 25 3.61 36.02 -28.71
CA LEU A 25 2.52 36.72 -27.98
C LEU A 25 3.03 37.88 -27.09
N LEU A 26 4.11 38.53 -27.50
CA LEU A 26 4.71 39.69 -26.81
C LEU A 26 3.78 40.90 -26.57
N PRO A 27 2.71 41.21 -27.35
CA PRO A 27 1.97 42.45 -27.11
C PRO A 27 0.91 42.37 -26.00
N LEU A 28 0.73 41.22 -25.32
CA LEU A 28 -0.32 41.03 -24.30
C LEU A 28 0.20 41.09 -22.85
N THR A 29 1.51 40.95 -22.63
CA THR A 29 2.11 40.96 -21.28
C THR A 29 2.49 42.36 -20.80
N ASP A 30 2.70 43.29 -21.72
CA ASP A 30 3.13 44.66 -21.41
C ASP A 30 1.98 45.57 -20.91
N SER A 31 0.72 45.13 -20.99
CA SER A 31 -0.44 45.93 -20.59
C SER A 31 -0.85 45.79 -19.12
N PHE A 32 -0.30 44.81 -18.37
CA PHE A 32 -0.80 44.46 -17.03
C PHE A 32 0.12 44.80 -15.85
N PHE A 33 1.38 45.20 -16.07
CA PHE A 33 2.30 45.49 -14.96
C PHE A 33 2.91 46.89 -15.05
N HIS A 34 2.38 47.80 -14.23
CA HIS A 34 2.93 49.15 -14.03
C HIS A 34 4.34 49.09 -13.42
N ARG A 35 5.26 49.79 -14.10
CA ARG A 35 6.66 50.03 -13.75
C ARG A 35 6.76 50.89 -12.46
N THR A 36 7.33 50.35 -11.38
CA THR A 36 7.82 51.16 -10.25
C THR A 36 9.35 51.12 -10.18
N THR A 37 9.90 52.28 -9.87
CA THR A 37 11.30 52.69 -9.95
C THR A 37 12.10 52.38 -8.68
N ALA A 38 13.32 51.88 -8.88
CA ALA A 38 14.57 52.08 -8.11
C ALA A 38 14.53 52.09 -6.56
N ALA A 39 15.15 51.07 -5.94
CA ALA A 39 16.03 51.21 -4.75
C ALA A 39 16.81 49.91 -4.46
N GLN A 40 18.04 50.06 -3.98
CA GLN A 40 19.06 49.04 -3.70
C GLN A 40 18.76 48.20 -2.43
N SER A 41 19.01 46.88 -2.47
CA SER A 41 19.27 46.01 -1.29
C SER A 41 19.94 44.68 -1.73
N PRO A 42 20.62 43.92 -0.83
CA PRO A 42 21.84 43.12 -1.08
C PRO A 42 21.59 41.74 -1.71
N PRO A 43 22.64 41.03 -2.21
CA PRO A 43 22.45 39.85 -3.04
C PRO A 43 22.08 38.64 -2.18
N ASN A 44 20.80 38.25 -2.25
CA ASN A 44 20.35 36.95 -1.79
C ASN A 44 20.26 35.97 -2.95
N PHE A 45 20.73 34.77 -2.64
CA PHE A 45 20.81 33.53 -3.40
C PHE A 45 19.59 33.27 -4.31
N SER A 46 19.88 32.84 -5.56
CA SER A 46 18.95 32.29 -6.56
C SER A 46 17.86 33.22 -7.11
N SER A 47 18.25 34.15 -7.98
CA SER A 47 17.37 34.66 -9.04
C SER A 47 17.97 34.29 -10.40
N LEU A 48 17.43 33.26 -11.04
CA LEU A 48 17.65 33.02 -12.47
C LEU A 48 17.08 34.25 -13.22
N SER A 49 17.95 35.07 -13.79
CA SER A 49 17.52 36.24 -14.56
C SER A 49 16.73 35.80 -15.80
N LEU A 50 15.46 36.18 -15.85
CA LEU A 50 14.54 35.96 -16.97
C LEU A 50 14.97 36.63 -18.29
N SER A 51 16.06 37.41 -18.32
CA SER A 51 16.50 38.16 -19.50
C SER A 51 17.23 37.34 -20.56
N ASN A 52 17.62 36.09 -20.28
CA ASN A 52 18.43 35.28 -21.21
C ASN A 52 17.66 34.14 -21.90
N LEU A 53 16.34 34.09 -21.77
CA LEU A 53 15.51 32.98 -22.28
C LEU A 53 15.07 33.08 -23.75
N PHE A 54 15.41 34.17 -24.47
CA PHE A 54 14.97 34.41 -25.86
C PHE A 54 16.10 34.50 -26.89
N ASN A 55 17.35 34.31 -26.51
CA ASN A 55 18.42 34.07 -27.49
C ASN A 55 18.45 32.57 -27.77
N GLY A 56 18.05 32.18 -28.98
CA GLY A 56 18.32 30.82 -29.47
C GLY A 56 19.82 30.51 -29.38
N PRO A 57 20.21 29.22 -29.34
CA PRO A 57 21.63 28.87 -29.36
C PRO A 57 22.29 29.57 -30.56
N PRO A 58 23.43 30.26 -30.37
CA PRO A 58 24.12 30.91 -31.49
C PRO A 58 24.40 29.84 -32.55
N LYS A 59 24.09 30.17 -33.81
CA LYS A 59 24.44 29.31 -34.94
C LYS A 59 25.96 29.09 -34.92
N PRO A 60 26.46 27.86 -35.16
CA PRO A 60 27.89 27.64 -35.20
C PRO A 60 28.47 28.41 -36.39
N ASP A 61 29.33 29.38 -36.08
CA ASP A 61 30.11 30.08 -37.10
C ASP A 61 31.05 29.09 -37.82
N PRO A 62 31.31 29.27 -39.13
CA PRO A 62 32.18 28.39 -39.88
C PRO A 62 33.60 28.45 -39.31
N LYS A 63 34.13 27.28 -38.92
CA LYS A 63 35.46 27.12 -38.31
C LYS A 63 36.56 27.69 -39.20
N ASN A 64 37.28 28.71 -38.71
CA ASN A 64 38.60 29.05 -39.22
C ASN A 64 39.63 28.06 -38.66
N PRO A 65 40.72 27.71 -39.38
CA PRO A 65 41.67 26.66 -38.96
C PRO A 65 42.57 27.02 -37.77
N SER A 66 42.30 28.12 -37.07
CA SER A 66 43.21 28.73 -36.09
C SER A 66 42.57 29.06 -34.73
N ASP A 67 41.43 28.46 -34.40
CA ASP A 67 40.83 28.56 -33.07
C ASP A 67 41.21 27.35 -32.20
N PRO A 68 41.63 27.54 -30.93
CA PRO A 68 41.99 26.44 -30.04
C PRO A 68 40.78 25.54 -29.76
N GLU A 69 41.04 24.24 -29.57
CA GLU A 69 40.01 23.23 -29.28
C GLU A 69 39.05 23.70 -28.16
N PRO A 70 37.74 23.42 -28.26
CA PRO A 70 36.78 23.83 -27.23
C PRO A 70 37.25 23.32 -25.86
N GLU A 71 37.42 24.23 -24.90
CA GLU A 71 37.88 23.91 -23.56
C GLU A 71 36.99 22.81 -22.95
N LYS A 72 37.62 21.74 -22.45
CA LYS A 72 36.89 20.64 -21.80
C LYS A 72 36.09 21.21 -20.64
N PRO A 73 34.81 20.82 -20.47
CA PRO A 73 34.01 21.29 -19.34
C PRO A 73 34.75 21.03 -18.02
N GLY A 74 34.65 21.94 -17.04
CA GLY A 74 35.31 21.80 -15.74
C GLY A 74 34.93 20.50 -15.01
N HIS A 75 35.76 20.08 -14.04
CA HIS A 75 35.58 18.80 -13.32
C HIS A 75 34.20 18.64 -12.67
N TYR A 76 33.66 19.71 -12.06
CA TYR A 76 32.35 19.68 -11.42
C TYR A 76 31.19 19.68 -12.43
N THR A 77 31.32 20.39 -13.56
CA THR A 77 30.32 20.32 -14.63
C THR A 77 30.31 18.95 -15.29
N GLN A 78 31.47 18.31 -15.49
CA GLN A 78 31.53 16.91 -15.94
C GLN A 78 30.89 15.93 -14.96
N MET A 79 31.10 16.10 -13.65
CA MET A 79 30.46 15.26 -12.63
C MET A 79 28.93 15.45 -12.61
N LEU A 80 28.46 16.68 -12.75
CA LEU A 80 27.02 17.00 -12.77
C LEU A 80 26.34 16.51 -14.06
N GLU A 81 26.98 16.69 -15.21
CA GLU A 81 26.53 16.13 -16.49
C GLU A 81 26.52 14.60 -16.44
N ARG A 82 27.56 13.99 -15.85
CA ARG A 82 27.61 12.54 -15.63
C ARG A 82 26.52 12.06 -14.69
N PHE A 83 26.24 12.78 -13.60
CA PHE A 83 25.14 12.46 -12.69
C PHE A 83 23.79 12.50 -13.40
N PHE A 84 23.49 13.56 -14.14
CA PHE A 84 22.25 13.64 -14.92
C PHE A 84 22.19 12.56 -15.99
N TRP A 85 23.31 12.26 -16.64
CA TRP A 85 23.39 11.16 -17.60
C TRP A 85 23.17 9.79 -16.95
N GLU A 86 23.72 9.53 -15.76
CA GLU A 86 23.50 8.31 -14.99
C GLU A 86 22.02 8.21 -14.57
N CYS A 87 21.42 9.28 -14.04
CA CYS A 87 19.99 9.31 -13.70
C CYS A 87 19.07 9.12 -14.92
N GLU A 88 19.46 9.61 -16.10
CA GLU A 88 18.69 9.46 -17.34
C GLU A 88 18.85 8.07 -17.97
N ASN A 89 19.97 7.39 -17.71
CA ASN A 89 20.31 6.09 -18.30
C ASN A 89 20.36 4.94 -17.27
N ASP A 90 19.84 5.15 -16.06
CA ASP A 90 19.71 4.09 -15.07
C ASP A 90 18.87 2.96 -15.68
N PRO A 91 19.42 1.74 -15.80
CA PRO A 91 18.72 0.65 -16.46
C PRO A 91 17.51 0.23 -15.64
N ASP A 92 16.32 0.27 -16.24
CA ASP A 92 15.15 -0.34 -15.64
C ASP A 92 15.29 -1.87 -15.72
N TYR A 93 15.77 -2.46 -14.62
CA TYR A 93 15.99 -3.90 -14.51
C TYR A 93 14.72 -4.71 -14.80
N ARG A 94 13.52 -4.13 -14.63
CA ARG A 94 12.23 -4.79 -14.93
C ARG A 94 12.04 -5.11 -16.40
N HIS A 95 12.75 -4.43 -17.28
CA HIS A 95 12.69 -4.60 -18.74
C HIS A 95 13.99 -5.18 -19.30
N ALA A 96 14.81 -5.83 -18.45
CA ALA A 96 15.98 -6.55 -18.90
C ALA A 96 15.58 -7.78 -19.75
N PRO A 97 16.39 -8.18 -20.75
CA PRO A 97 16.08 -9.33 -21.60
C PRO A 97 15.99 -10.65 -20.83
N GLU A 98 16.71 -10.78 -19.72
CA GLU A 98 16.63 -11.93 -18.81
C GLU A 98 15.25 -12.01 -18.12
N VAL A 99 14.72 -10.87 -17.70
CA VAL A 99 13.39 -10.77 -17.10
C VAL A 99 12.30 -11.08 -18.12
N GLU A 100 12.45 -10.60 -19.37
CA GLU A 100 11.52 -10.95 -20.44
C GLU A 100 11.53 -12.44 -20.78
N LYS A 101 12.68 -13.12 -20.69
CA LYS A 101 12.76 -14.57 -20.84
C LYS A 101 11.99 -15.29 -19.73
N ILE A 102 12.26 -14.97 -18.47
CA ILE A 102 11.57 -15.55 -17.30
C ILE A 102 10.06 -15.35 -17.37
N LEU A 103 9.60 -14.16 -17.79
CA LEU A 103 8.17 -13.88 -17.93
C LEU A 103 7.48 -14.66 -19.06
N ASN A 104 8.22 -15.03 -20.11
CA ASN A 104 7.70 -15.77 -21.27
C ASN A 104 7.87 -17.29 -21.15
N GLU A 105 8.72 -17.75 -20.23
CA GLU A 105 8.90 -19.16 -19.92
C GLU A 105 7.70 -19.70 -19.13
N ASP A 106 7.26 -20.92 -19.47
CA ASP A 106 6.16 -21.55 -18.76
C ASP A 106 6.70 -22.16 -17.45
N PRO A 107 6.19 -21.77 -16.27
CA PRO A 107 6.78 -22.17 -14.98
C PRO A 107 6.64 -23.67 -14.67
N ILE A 108 5.83 -24.39 -15.45
CA ILE A 108 5.50 -25.81 -15.22
C ILE A 108 6.22 -26.72 -16.23
N PHE A 109 6.51 -26.21 -17.43
CA PHE A 109 7.01 -27.04 -18.52
C PHE A 109 8.29 -26.44 -19.11
N GLU A 110 9.37 -27.20 -19.05
CA GLU A 110 10.62 -26.86 -19.74
C GLU A 110 10.40 -26.92 -21.25
N LYS A 111 10.55 -25.77 -21.93
CA LYS A 111 10.56 -25.71 -23.39
C LYS A 111 11.93 -26.17 -23.89
N LYS A 112 12.02 -27.37 -24.44
CA LYS A 112 13.21 -27.78 -25.21
C LYS A 112 13.30 -26.95 -26.50
N GLU A 113 14.46 -26.34 -26.77
CA GLU A 113 14.65 -25.45 -27.92
C GLU A 113 14.58 -26.17 -29.29
N ASN A 114 14.88 -27.48 -29.35
CA ASN A 114 14.86 -28.28 -30.58
C ASN A 114 14.32 -29.71 -30.34
N PRO A 115 12.99 -29.91 -30.26
CA PRO A 115 12.42 -31.23 -30.12
C PRO A 115 12.54 -32.05 -31.42
N THR A 116 12.89 -33.33 -31.33
CA THR A 116 12.88 -34.27 -32.47
C THR A 116 11.45 -34.67 -32.83
N GLU A 117 11.21 -35.07 -34.10
CA GLU A 117 9.87 -35.49 -34.56
C GLU A 117 9.28 -36.68 -33.77
N GLU A 118 10.16 -37.55 -33.26
CA GLU A 118 9.76 -38.69 -32.42
C GLU A 118 9.28 -38.23 -31.04
N GLU A 119 10.01 -37.32 -30.38
CA GLU A 119 9.60 -36.74 -29.09
C GLU A 119 8.28 -35.96 -29.19
N LEU A 120 8.05 -35.26 -30.31
CA LEU A 120 6.79 -34.58 -30.57
C LEU A 120 5.62 -35.58 -30.65
N ARG A 121 5.79 -36.69 -31.37
CA ARG A 121 4.76 -37.73 -31.49
C ARG A 121 4.50 -38.43 -30.15
N GLU A 122 5.55 -38.69 -29.37
CA GLU A 122 5.41 -39.28 -28.04
C GLU A 122 4.69 -38.34 -27.08
N ASN A 123 5.06 -37.05 -27.06
CA ASN A 123 4.35 -36.04 -26.29
C ASN A 123 2.88 -35.95 -26.69
N GLU A 124 2.55 -35.95 -27.98
CA GLU A 124 1.17 -35.94 -28.45
C GLU A 124 0.38 -37.18 -28.00
N ARG A 125 0.99 -38.37 -28.04
CA ARG A 125 0.38 -39.61 -27.54
C ARG A 125 0.15 -39.54 -26.05
N PHE A 126 1.16 -39.13 -25.29
CA PHE A 126 1.06 -38.92 -23.84
C PHE A 126 -0.07 -37.93 -23.50
N TRP A 127 -0.17 -36.79 -24.19
CA TRP A 127 -1.23 -35.82 -23.98
C TRP A 127 -2.62 -36.36 -24.32
N LYS A 128 -2.74 -37.22 -25.34
CA LYS A 128 -3.99 -37.91 -25.69
C LYS A 128 -4.39 -38.88 -24.58
N GLU A 129 -3.49 -39.77 -24.17
CA GLU A 129 -3.72 -40.73 -23.08
C GLU A 129 -4.04 -40.02 -21.76
N PHE A 130 -3.30 -38.95 -21.43
CA PHE A 130 -3.54 -38.12 -20.26
C PHE A 130 -4.95 -37.51 -20.29
N ARG A 131 -5.37 -36.90 -21.40
CA ARG A 131 -6.72 -36.33 -21.54
C ARG A 131 -7.82 -37.40 -21.57
N GLU A 132 -7.51 -38.61 -22.04
CA GLU A 132 -8.46 -39.72 -22.10
C GLU A 132 -8.66 -40.40 -20.74
N SER A 133 -7.68 -40.30 -19.84
CA SER A 133 -7.74 -40.83 -18.49
C SER A 133 -9.03 -40.42 -17.76
N PRO A 134 -9.78 -41.38 -17.18
CA PRO A 134 -10.99 -41.09 -16.42
C PRO A 134 -10.75 -40.10 -15.26
N VAL A 135 -9.58 -40.16 -14.63
CA VAL A 135 -9.20 -39.26 -13.52
C VAL A 135 -9.06 -37.83 -14.02
N VAL A 136 -8.39 -37.62 -15.16
CA VAL A 136 -8.21 -36.28 -15.75
C VAL A 136 -9.55 -35.72 -16.23
N LYS A 137 -10.42 -36.54 -16.83
CA LYS A 137 -11.78 -36.15 -17.18
C LYS A 137 -12.59 -35.74 -15.95
N PHE A 138 -12.46 -36.47 -14.85
CA PHE A 138 -13.09 -36.13 -13.57
C PHE A 138 -12.56 -34.80 -13.02
N LEU A 139 -11.24 -34.61 -12.98
CA LEU A 139 -10.62 -33.35 -12.53
C LEU A 139 -11.05 -32.17 -13.41
N ALA A 140 -11.04 -32.32 -14.73
CA ALA A 140 -11.50 -31.28 -15.65
C ALA A 140 -12.99 -30.94 -15.44
N GLN A 141 -13.81 -31.93 -15.08
CA GLN A 141 -15.21 -31.70 -14.73
C GLN A 141 -15.35 -31.01 -13.36
N ALA A 142 -14.53 -31.37 -12.38
CA ALA A 142 -14.47 -30.71 -11.07
C ALA A 142 -14.08 -29.24 -11.21
N GLU A 143 -13.09 -28.92 -12.04
CA GLU A 143 -12.71 -27.54 -12.35
C GLU A 143 -13.87 -26.76 -13.00
N LYS A 144 -14.56 -27.35 -13.98
CA LYS A 144 -15.76 -26.71 -14.57
C LYS A 144 -16.88 -26.46 -13.54
N ILE A 145 -17.06 -27.37 -12.59
CA ILE A 145 -18.05 -27.20 -11.51
C ILE A 145 -17.60 -26.06 -10.60
N ALA A 146 -16.33 -26.02 -10.21
CA ALA A 146 -15.78 -24.95 -9.39
C ALA A 146 -15.85 -23.57 -10.08
N ASP A 147 -15.59 -23.50 -11.39
CA ASP A 147 -15.80 -22.29 -12.19
C ASP A 147 -17.25 -21.82 -12.14
N LYS A 148 -18.21 -22.74 -12.34
CA LYS A 148 -19.65 -22.43 -12.25
C LYS A 148 -20.07 -21.96 -10.87
N VAL A 149 -19.58 -22.61 -9.82
CA VAL A 149 -19.86 -22.20 -8.43
C VAL A 149 -19.32 -20.79 -8.19
N ASN A 150 -18.09 -20.51 -8.63
CA ASN A 150 -17.50 -19.17 -8.51
C ASN A 150 -18.29 -18.12 -9.30
N GLU A 151 -18.71 -18.42 -10.52
CA GLU A 151 -19.58 -17.53 -11.31
C GLU A 151 -20.92 -17.25 -10.64
N LEU A 152 -21.52 -18.27 -9.99
CA LEU A 152 -22.76 -18.10 -9.22
C LEU A 152 -22.52 -17.19 -8.01
N GLU A 153 -21.43 -17.39 -7.26
CA GLU A 153 -21.07 -16.55 -6.12
C GLU A 153 -20.76 -15.10 -6.55
N LEU A 154 -20.11 -14.89 -7.69
CA LEU A 154 -19.88 -13.55 -8.23
C LEU A 154 -21.21 -12.86 -8.56
N LYS A 155 -22.08 -13.55 -9.32
CA LYS A 155 -23.42 -13.03 -9.67
C LYS A 155 -24.25 -12.70 -8.44
N GLU A 156 -24.17 -13.54 -7.42
CA GLU A 156 -24.86 -13.34 -6.16
C GLU A 156 -24.39 -12.07 -5.43
N ASN A 157 -23.10 -11.73 -5.56
CA ASN A 157 -22.46 -10.59 -4.91
C ASN A 157 -22.28 -9.36 -5.81
N ASP A 158 -22.80 -9.36 -7.03
CA ASP A 158 -22.64 -8.27 -8.00
C ASP A 158 -23.28 -6.95 -7.54
N ARG A 159 -24.30 -7.03 -6.67
CA ARG A 159 -25.09 -5.88 -6.24
C ARG A 159 -25.04 -5.74 -4.71
N PRO A 160 -24.43 -4.66 -4.18
CA PRO A 160 -24.55 -4.34 -2.77
C PRO A 160 -25.96 -3.84 -2.44
N TYR A 161 -26.31 -3.91 -1.15
CA TYR A 161 -27.54 -3.40 -0.56
C TYR A 161 -27.82 -1.93 -0.91
N ARG A 162 -26.76 -1.13 -1.05
CA ARG A 162 -26.84 0.30 -1.33
C ARG A 162 -26.59 0.60 -2.80
N ASP A 163 -27.60 1.15 -3.46
CA ASP A 163 -27.53 1.51 -4.88
C ASP A 163 -26.45 2.56 -5.18
N GLU A 164 -26.17 3.44 -4.22
CA GLU A 164 -25.13 4.46 -4.27
C GLU A 164 -23.74 3.88 -4.59
N ASP A 165 -23.43 2.71 -4.04
CA ASP A 165 -22.12 2.07 -4.11
C ASP A 165 -22.01 1.09 -5.28
N LYS A 166 -23.13 0.74 -5.92
CA LYS A 166 -23.20 -0.24 -7.03
C LYS A 166 -22.24 0.06 -8.17
N LYS A 167 -22.14 1.33 -8.58
CA LYS A 167 -21.24 1.74 -9.68
C LYS A 167 -19.77 1.53 -9.31
N LEU A 168 -19.39 1.84 -8.07
CA LEU A 168 -18.03 1.62 -7.58
C LEU A 168 -17.76 0.11 -7.49
N TRP A 169 -18.70 -0.63 -6.90
CA TRP A 169 -18.60 -2.07 -6.71
C TRP A 169 -18.35 -2.84 -8.00
N GLN A 170 -19.03 -2.46 -9.09
CA GLN A 170 -18.85 -3.04 -10.42
C GLN A 170 -17.56 -2.58 -11.12
N ALA A 171 -17.07 -1.38 -10.80
CA ALA A 171 -15.87 -0.82 -11.43
C ALA A 171 -14.58 -1.42 -10.87
N VAL A 172 -14.56 -1.83 -9.59
CA VAL A 172 -13.38 -2.45 -8.98
C VAL A 172 -13.26 -3.89 -9.48
N PRO A 173 -12.16 -4.29 -10.13
CA PRO A 173 -11.97 -5.65 -10.62
C PRO A 173 -11.72 -6.64 -9.47
N HIS A 174 -11.95 -7.93 -9.71
CA HIS A 174 -11.75 -8.97 -8.71
C HIS A 174 -10.26 -9.31 -8.55
N VAL A 175 -9.83 -9.58 -7.32
CA VAL A 175 -8.48 -10.07 -7.03
C VAL A 175 -8.39 -11.51 -7.50
N ILE A 176 -7.32 -11.86 -8.23
CA ILE A 176 -7.07 -13.22 -8.67
C ILE A 176 -6.61 -14.05 -7.45
N GLY A 177 -7.30 -15.14 -7.19
CA GLY A 177 -7.00 -16.09 -6.12
C GLY A 177 -5.78 -16.96 -6.44
N PRO A 178 -5.29 -17.73 -5.44
CA PRO A 178 -4.22 -18.70 -5.65
C PRO A 178 -4.53 -19.69 -6.79
N ASP A 179 -5.80 -20.05 -6.95
CA ASP A 179 -6.28 -20.97 -7.99
C ASP A 179 -6.40 -20.31 -9.38
N GLY A 180 -5.98 -19.06 -9.54
CA GLY A 180 -6.12 -18.29 -10.79
C GLY A 180 -7.52 -17.74 -11.06
N ARG A 181 -8.51 -18.11 -10.25
CA ARG A 181 -9.91 -17.63 -10.34
C ARG A 181 -10.11 -16.26 -9.70
N PRO A 182 -11.03 -15.42 -10.20
CA PRO A 182 -11.41 -14.18 -9.51
C PRO A 182 -12.05 -14.53 -8.15
N MET A 183 -11.52 -13.98 -7.06
CA MET A 183 -12.07 -14.16 -5.73
C MET A 183 -13.38 -13.35 -5.58
N PRO A 184 -14.48 -13.99 -5.14
CA PRO A 184 -15.74 -13.31 -4.94
C PRO A 184 -15.65 -12.38 -3.73
N ARG A 185 -15.98 -11.11 -3.94
CA ARG A 185 -16.11 -10.14 -2.83
C ARG A 185 -17.51 -10.24 -2.27
N LYS A 186 -17.65 -10.51 -0.98
CA LYS A 186 -18.98 -10.64 -0.36
C LYS A 186 -19.69 -9.30 -0.28
N ALA A 187 -20.82 -9.16 -0.96
CA ALA A 187 -21.67 -7.98 -0.84
C ALA A 187 -22.57 -8.08 0.39
N ILE A 188 -22.76 -6.97 1.12
CA ILE A 188 -23.85 -6.86 2.11
C ILE A 188 -25.15 -6.71 1.31
N LYS A 189 -26.15 -7.54 1.57
CA LYS A 189 -27.42 -7.52 0.82
C LYS A 189 -28.57 -6.88 1.59
N THR A 190 -28.55 -6.99 2.91
CA THR A 190 -29.64 -6.49 3.77
C THR A 190 -29.16 -5.45 4.76
N ARG A 191 -30.11 -4.67 5.28
CA ARG A 191 -29.83 -3.71 6.36
C ARG A 191 -29.39 -4.40 7.64
N GLN A 192 -30.01 -5.53 7.99
CA GLN A 192 -29.68 -6.30 9.18
C GLN A 192 -28.22 -6.79 9.11
N GLU A 193 -27.79 -7.35 7.98
CA GLU A 193 -26.39 -7.73 7.77
C GLU A 193 -25.43 -6.54 7.87
N SER A 194 -25.86 -5.35 7.43
CA SER A 194 -25.07 -4.13 7.57
C SER A 194 -24.90 -3.72 9.03
N ASP A 195 -25.99 -3.74 9.80
CA ASP A 195 -25.99 -3.35 11.21
C ASP A 195 -25.21 -4.37 12.05
N ASP A 196 -25.38 -5.67 11.79
CA ASP A 196 -24.64 -6.75 12.45
C ASP A 196 -23.13 -6.64 12.20
N LYS A 197 -22.72 -6.43 10.93
CA LYS A 197 -21.30 -6.22 10.60
C LYS A 197 -20.73 -4.98 11.29
N PHE A 198 -21.50 -3.90 11.36
CA PHE A 198 -21.06 -2.68 12.05
C PHE A 198 -20.87 -2.93 13.55
N TRP A 199 -21.82 -3.61 14.20
CA TRP A 199 -21.72 -3.93 15.63
C TRP A 199 -20.65 -4.97 15.94
N ASP A 200 -20.39 -5.92 15.03
CA ASP A 200 -19.25 -6.83 15.13
C ASP A 200 -17.93 -6.07 15.11
N PHE A 201 -17.77 -5.15 14.15
CA PHE A 201 -16.59 -4.29 14.10
C PHE A 201 -16.48 -3.42 15.35
N ALA A 202 -17.55 -2.71 15.73
CA ALA A 202 -17.53 -1.82 16.89
C ALA A 202 -17.12 -2.56 18.16
N ARG A 203 -17.67 -3.77 18.40
CA ARG A 203 -17.27 -4.61 19.53
C ARG A 203 -15.79 -4.98 19.48
N GLN A 204 -15.27 -5.39 18.33
CA GLN A 204 -13.85 -5.73 18.19
C GLN A 204 -12.92 -4.52 18.31
N PHE A 205 -13.32 -3.39 17.77
CA PHE A 205 -12.59 -2.13 17.87
C PHE A 205 -12.49 -1.69 19.32
N PHE A 206 -13.63 -1.61 20.03
CA PHE A 206 -13.62 -1.29 21.44
C PHE A 206 -12.84 -2.34 22.24
N PHE A 207 -13.04 -3.64 22.01
CA PHE A 207 -12.24 -4.67 22.69
C PHE A 207 -10.74 -4.49 22.47
N GLY A 208 -10.29 -4.16 21.25
CA GLY A 208 -8.89 -3.83 20.99
C GLY A 208 -8.41 -2.56 21.68
N LEU A 209 -9.23 -1.51 21.68
CA LEU A 209 -8.94 -0.24 22.37
C LEU A 209 -8.77 -0.45 23.88
N TRP A 210 -9.59 -1.33 24.47
CA TRP A 210 -9.50 -1.74 25.86
C TRP A 210 -8.50 -2.90 26.09
N GLY A 211 -7.74 -3.27 25.06
CA GLY A 211 -6.71 -4.31 25.07
C GLY A 211 -7.16 -5.72 25.42
N PHE A 212 -8.45 -6.00 25.23
CA PHE A 212 -8.95 -7.35 25.18
C PHE A 212 -8.52 -8.03 23.89
N ARG A 213 -8.34 -9.36 23.97
CA ARG A 213 -8.03 -10.18 22.80
C ARG A 213 -9.15 -10.01 21.75
N GLN A 214 -8.81 -9.33 20.67
CA GLN A 214 -9.68 -9.28 19.49
C GLN A 214 -9.86 -10.69 18.95
N ARG A 215 -11.06 -11.00 18.42
CA ARG A 215 -11.22 -12.23 17.65
C ARG A 215 -10.31 -12.11 16.42
N PRO A 216 -9.45 -13.10 16.14
CA PRO A 216 -8.66 -13.07 14.91
C PRO A 216 -9.61 -12.99 13.73
N TYR A 217 -9.38 -12.02 12.83
CA TYR A 217 -10.14 -11.91 11.60
C TYR A 217 -9.99 -13.23 10.83
N PRO A 218 -11.09 -13.83 10.34
CA PRO A 218 -10.99 -15.02 9.50
C PRO A 218 -10.08 -14.69 8.30
N PRO A 219 -9.01 -15.47 8.07
CA PRO A 219 -8.12 -15.23 6.93
C PRO A 219 -8.95 -15.27 5.64
N GLY A 220 -8.85 -14.22 4.83
CA GLY A 220 -9.58 -14.10 3.56
C GLY A 220 -10.94 -13.40 3.63
N ARG A 221 -11.41 -12.92 4.79
CA ARG A 221 -12.65 -12.13 4.89
C ARG A 221 -12.44 -10.86 5.74
N PRO A 222 -11.69 -9.86 5.23
CA PRO A 222 -11.60 -8.58 5.92
C PRO A 222 -13.01 -7.99 6.12
N ILE A 223 -13.30 -7.49 7.32
CA ILE A 223 -14.55 -6.79 7.59
C ILE A 223 -14.45 -5.42 6.92
N ASP A 224 -15.00 -5.30 5.72
CA ASP A 224 -15.13 -4.00 5.07
C ASP A 224 -16.29 -3.21 5.71
N VAL A 225 -15.97 -2.50 6.79
CA VAL A 225 -16.91 -1.61 7.49
C VAL A 225 -17.36 -0.46 6.60
N ALA A 226 -16.51 -0.05 5.65
CA ALA A 226 -16.87 1.02 4.73
C ALA A 226 -18.06 0.60 3.86
N GLN A 227 -18.22 -0.69 3.56
CA GLN A 227 -19.43 -1.21 2.91
C GLN A 227 -20.68 -1.08 3.80
N ALA A 228 -20.57 -1.31 5.12
CA ALA A 228 -21.68 -1.17 6.06
C ALA A 228 -22.11 0.30 6.22
N ILE A 229 -21.14 1.23 6.25
CA ILE A 229 -21.38 2.67 6.34
C ILE A 229 -21.75 3.29 4.98
N GLY A 230 -21.34 2.66 3.88
CA GLY A 230 -21.44 3.10 2.48
C GLY A 230 -20.36 4.11 2.09
N TYR A 231 -19.66 3.85 0.97
CA TYR A 231 -18.48 4.64 0.57
C TYR A 231 -18.83 6.10 0.28
N LYS A 232 -19.92 6.35 -0.48
CA LYS A 232 -20.35 7.75 -0.76
C LYS A 232 -20.79 8.51 0.49
N ARG A 233 -21.44 7.82 1.43
CA ARG A 233 -21.87 8.44 2.69
C ARG A 233 -20.66 8.74 3.57
N LEU A 234 -19.67 7.87 3.58
CA LEU A 234 -18.41 8.08 4.28
C LEU A 234 -17.69 9.31 3.71
N GLU A 235 -17.53 9.37 2.38
CA GLU A 235 -16.94 10.51 1.68
C GLU A 235 -17.66 11.83 2.01
N LYS A 236 -18.99 11.83 2.00
CA LYS A 236 -19.79 13.02 2.36
C LYS A 236 -19.60 13.45 3.81
N ARG A 237 -19.55 12.50 4.76
CA ARG A 237 -19.33 12.81 6.17
C ARG A 237 -17.95 13.41 6.41
N TYR A 238 -16.92 12.86 5.78
CA TYR A 238 -15.57 13.43 5.89
C TYR A 238 -15.46 14.78 5.18
N TYR A 239 -16.12 14.96 4.04
CA TYR A 239 -16.22 16.27 3.39
C TYR A 239 -16.84 17.32 4.33
N ASP A 240 -17.96 17.01 4.98
CA ASP A 240 -18.61 17.91 5.94
C ASP A 240 -17.73 18.18 7.16
N PHE A 241 -16.93 17.19 7.59
CA PHE A 241 -15.96 17.33 8.67
C PHE A 241 -14.80 18.25 8.30
N ILE A 242 -14.17 18.02 7.13
CA ILE A 242 -13.05 18.80 6.60
C ILE A 242 -13.43 20.25 6.33
N MET A 243 -14.69 20.52 5.98
CA MET A 243 -15.18 21.89 5.84
C MET A 243 -15.30 22.63 7.18
N ARG A 244 -15.30 21.91 8.31
CA ARG A 244 -15.39 22.46 9.67
C ARG A 244 -14.05 22.45 10.40
N SER A 245 -13.20 21.46 10.15
CA SER A 245 -11.86 21.36 10.69
C SER A 245 -10.85 22.15 9.83
N GLY A 246 -9.79 22.63 10.45
CA GLY A 246 -8.70 23.35 9.80
C GLY A 246 -7.36 22.82 10.27
N GLY A 247 -6.28 23.20 9.59
CA GLY A 247 -4.93 22.77 9.96
C GLY A 247 -4.46 21.56 9.17
N PHE A 248 -3.95 21.82 7.97
CA PHE A 248 -3.34 20.82 7.12
C PHE A 248 -1.89 21.16 6.82
N TYR A 249 -1.09 20.13 6.62
CA TYR A 249 0.29 20.20 6.20
C TYR A 249 0.45 19.39 4.93
N TYR A 250 1.20 19.87 3.94
CA TYR A 250 1.51 19.09 2.75
C TYR A 250 3.02 18.94 2.57
N LYS A 251 3.45 17.86 1.91
CA LYS A 251 4.84 17.71 1.45
C LYS A 251 4.99 18.33 0.07
N ASP A 252 5.91 19.27 -0.04
CA ASP A 252 6.31 19.86 -1.32
C ASP A 252 6.99 18.80 -2.22
N ARG A 253 7.22 19.11 -3.49
CA ARG A 253 7.91 18.21 -4.44
C ARG A 253 9.33 17.85 -4.01
N LEU A 254 9.93 18.67 -3.14
CA LEU A 254 11.23 18.44 -2.50
C LEU A 254 11.14 17.66 -1.18
N GLY A 255 9.96 17.17 -0.81
CA GLY A 255 9.73 16.41 0.43
C GLY A 255 9.62 17.25 1.70
N ARG A 256 9.78 18.58 1.61
CA ARG A 256 9.66 19.49 2.75
C ARG A 256 8.22 19.65 3.20
N THR A 257 8.00 19.65 4.50
CA THR A 257 6.69 19.90 5.11
C THR A 257 6.36 21.38 5.07
N ARG A 258 5.13 21.71 4.64
CA ARG A 258 4.60 23.07 4.58
C ARG A 258 3.29 23.11 5.36
N GLY A 259 3.16 24.07 6.28
CA GLY A 259 1.95 24.25 7.08
C GLY A 259 2.24 24.97 8.40
N PRO A 260 1.21 25.14 9.26
CA PRO A 260 -0.20 24.77 9.03
C PRO A 260 -0.88 25.65 7.98
N LEU A 261 -1.76 25.07 7.18
CA LEU A 261 -2.53 25.73 6.12
C LEU A 261 -4.02 25.48 6.34
N GLU A 262 -4.81 26.52 6.10
CA GLU A 262 -6.26 26.41 6.04
C GLU A 262 -6.71 25.82 4.69
N LEU A 263 -7.96 25.34 4.64
CA LEU A 263 -8.53 24.79 3.42
C LEU A 263 -8.52 25.79 2.25
N ILE A 264 -8.69 27.10 2.52
CA ILE A 264 -8.63 28.15 1.49
C ILE A 264 -7.23 28.21 0.87
N THR A 265 -6.17 28.15 1.68
CA THR A 265 -4.80 28.13 1.18
C THR A 265 -4.45 26.85 0.43
N LEU A 266 -5.06 25.70 0.79
CA LEU A 266 -4.95 24.49 -0.02
C LEU A 266 -5.65 24.62 -1.37
N LYS A 267 -6.81 25.27 -1.42
CA LYS A 267 -7.54 25.56 -2.67
C LYS A 267 -6.73 26.44 -3.61
N THR A 268 -6.07 27.48 -3.10
CA THR A 268 -5.21 28.36 -3.91
C THR A 268 -3.97 27.62 -4.38
N ALA A 269 -3.33 26.83 -3.52
CA ALA A 269 -2.17 26.02 -3.88
C ALA A 269 -2.50 24.94 -4.95
N TRP A 270 -3.69 24.35 -4.87
CA TRP A 270 -4.21 23.45 -5.91
C TRP A 270 -4.47 24.18 -7.23
N GLY A 271 -5.15 25.33 -7.18
CA GLY A 271 -5.43 26.15 -8.37
C GLY A 271 -4.16 26.63 -9.07
N ALA A 272 -3.11 26.92 -8.30
CA ALA A 272 -1.78 27.26 -8.78
C ALA A 272 -0.99 26.06 -9.33
N GLY A 273 -1.48 24.82 -9.15
CA GLY A 273 -0.78 23.60 -9.57
C GLY A 273 0.47 23.28 -8.75
N ILE A 274 0.55 23.81 -7.51
CA ILE A 274 1.60 23.48 -6.54
C ILE A 274 1.31 22.11 -5.93
N ILE A 275 0.05 21.91 -5.54
CA ILE A 275 -0.48 20.69 -4.93
C ILE A 275 -1.36 19.97 -5.95
N ASP A 276 -1.31 18.65 -5.94
CA ASP A 276 -2.09 17.76 -6.80
C ASP A 276 -2.70 16.60 -6.00
N LYS A 277 -3.44 15.72 -6.67
CA LYS A 277 -4.07 14.51 -6.07
C LYS A 277 -3.09 13.61 -5.32
N ASP A 278 -1.85 13.54 -5.80
CA ASP A 278 -0.81 12.64 -5.29
C ASP A 278 0.11 13.31 -4.28
N THR A 279 -0.14 14.59 -3.98
CA THR A 279 0.60 15.29 -2.93
C THR A 279 0.24 14.71 -1.58
N PHE A 280 1.25 14.32 -0.80
CA PHE A 280 1.08 13.87 0.57
C PHE A 280 0.63 15.01 1.46
N ILE A 281 -0.42 14.76 2.23
CA ILE A 281 -0.99 15.67 3.20
C ILE A 281 -1.11 14.98 4.56
N TRP A 282 -1.04 15.79 5.60
CA TRP A 282 -1.26 15.39 6.97
C TRP A 282 -2.17 16.43 7.63
N GLY A 283 -3.15 15.96 8.40
CA GLY A 283 -4.03 16.79 9.21
C GLY A 283 -3.89 16.42 10.67
N GLU A 284 -4.33 17.29 11.57
CA GLU A 284 -4.22 17.09 13.03
C GLU A 284 -4.88 15.77 13.50
N ASP A 285 -5.95 15.34 12.84
CA ASP A 285 -6.66 14.08 13.13
C ASP A 285 -6.21 12.89 12.26
N MET A 286 -5.02 12.95 11.63
CA MET A 286 -4.48 11.88 10.81
C MET A 286 -3.27 11.21 11.47
N ASP A 287 -3.22 9.88 11.45
CA ASP A 287 -2.09 9.12 12.01
C ASP A 287 -0.84 9.20 11.12
N GLU A 288 -1.01 9.32 9.80
CA GLU A 288 0.07 9.25 8.83
C GLU A 288 -0.10 10.23 7.65
N TRP A 289 0.99 10.47 6.93
CA TRP A 289 0.98 11.24 5.69
C TRP A 289 0.31 10.41 4.59
N ALA A 290 -0.80 10.89 4.05
CA ALA A 290 -1.52 10.22 2.97
C ALA A 290 -1.67 11.15 1.75
N PRO A 291 -1.67 10.64 0.52
CA PRO A 291 -1.95 11.47 -0.65
C PRO A 291 -3.40 11.97 -0.61
N ILE A 292 -3.64 13.19 -1.11
CA ILE A 292 -4.94 13.89 -1.00
C ILE A 292 -6.12 13.06 -1.51
N HIS A 293 -5.94 12.30 -2.60
CA HIS A 293 -7.02 11.48 -3.16
C HIS A 293 -7.38 10.24 -2.31
N MET A 294 -6.49 9.80 -1.41
CA MET A 294 -6.76 8.70 -0.49
C MET A 294 -7.49 9.16 0.77
N VAL A 295 -7.40 10.45 1.11
CA VAL A 295 -8.14 11.03 2.23
C VAL A 295 -9.60 11.25 1.82
N TYR A 296 -10.52 10.56 2.49
CA TYR A 296 -11.95 10.65 2.21
C TYR A 296 -12.45 12.09 2.27
N GLY A 297 -13.16 12.55 1.23
CA GLY A 297 -13.79 13.87 1.21
C GLY A 297 -12.84 15.07 1.05
N LEU A 298 -11.52 14.88 1.12
CA LEU A 298 -10.55 15.98 1.02
C LEU A 298 -10.37 16.50 -0.41
N GLU A 299 -10.24 15.60 -1.39
CA GLU A 299 -10.15 16.01 -2.80
C GLU A 299 -11.35 16.88 -3.21
N PRO A 300 -12.63 16.49 -3.00
CA PRO A 300 -13.75 17.36 -3.35
C PRO A 300 -13.82 18.65 -2.50
N ALA A 301 -13.29 18.65 -1.28
CA ALA A 301 -13.22 19.85 -0.44
C ALA A 301 -12.21 20.89 -0.97
N ILE A 302 -11.07 20.45 -1.51
CA ILE A 302 -10.03 21.32 -2.09
C ILE A 302 -10.35 21.62 -3.57
N ALA A 303 -10.59 20.60 -4.38
CA ALA A 303 -10.80 20.72 -5.82
C ALA A 303 -12.27 20.99 -6.16
N THR A 304 -12.81 22.11 -5.66
CA THR A 304 -14.14 22.60 -6.07
C THR A 304 -14.16 22.94 -7.56
N TRP A 305 -15.36 23.10 -8.14
CA TRP A 305 -15.49 23.35 -9.59
C TRP A 305 -14.71 24.60 -10.05
N GLU A 306 -14.70 25.67 -9.26
CA GLU A 306 -13.95 26.91 -9.51
C GLU A 306 -12.44 26.66 -9.52
N VAL A 307 -11.93 25.93 -8.53
CA VAL A 307 -10.52 25.59 -8.38
C VAL A 307 -10.07 24.66 -9.51
N ARG A 308 -10.92 23.73 -9.94
CA ARG A 308 -10.66 22.84 -11.09
C ARG A 308 -10.58 23.62 -12.41
N LEU A 309 -11.40 24.66 -12.57
CA LEU A 309 -11.30 25.56 -13.74
C LEU A 309 -10.02 26.38 -13.70
N ALA A 310 -9.65 26.94 -12.54
CA ALA A 310 -8.39 27.67 -12.36
C ALA A 310 -7.17 26.77 -12.65
N ALA A 311 -7.13 25.56 -12.08
CA ALA A 311 -6.09 24.57 -12.35
C ALA A 311 -6.06 24.13 -13.82
N GLY A 312 -7.23 24.01 -14.46
CA GLY A 312 -7.34 23.72 -15.89
C GLY A 312 -6.76 24.84 -16.76
N ALA A 313 -7.02 26.09 -16.40
CA ALA A 313 -6.49 27.26 -17.09
C ALA A 313 -4.97 27.39 -16.93
N THR A 314 -4.43 27.22 -15.71
CA THR A 314 -2.98 27.23 -15.46
C THR A 314 -2.29 26.08 -16.19
N ALA A 315 -2.88 24.88 -16.19
CA ALA A 315 -2.38 23.74 -16.95
C ALA A 315 -2.41 23.98 -18.46
N LEU A 316 -3.46 24.64 -18.99
CA LEU A 316 -3.54 24.99 -20.41
C LEU A 316 -2.45 25.97 -20.79
N ILE A 317 -2.22 27.04 -20.00
CA ILE A 317 -1.14 28.01 -20.24
C ILE A 317 0.22 27.29 -20.24
N HIS A 318 0.47 26.44 -19.25
CA HIS A 318 1.72 25.69 -19.13
C HIS A 318 1.90 24.68 -20.29
N LYS A 319 0.82 24.05 -20.77
CA LYS A 319 0.85 23.16 -21.95
C LYS A 319 1.14 23.94 -23.23
N LEU A 320 0.52 25.10 -23.42
CA LEU A 320 0.79 25.99 -24.56
C LEU A 320 2.24 26.46 -24.55
N GLN A 321 2.78 26.85 -23.39
CA GLN A 321 4.19 27.22 -23.23
C GLN A 321 5.15 26.09 -23.63
N LYS A 322 4.79 24.83 -23.33
CA LYS A 322 5.60 23.65 -23.65
C LYS A 322 5.30 23.04 -25.03
N GLY A 323 4.40 23.64 -25.82
CA GLY A 323 3.98 23.10 -27.12
C GLY A 323 3.21 21.77 -27.04
N ILE A 324 2.67 21.42 -25.87
CA ILE A 324 1.89 20.20 -25.65
C ILE A 324 0.43 20.48 -25.99
N PRO A 325 -0.26 19.61 -26.75
CA PRO A 325 -1.67 19.82 -27.05
C PRO A 325 -2.53 19.80 -25.77
N PRO A 326 -3.55 20.68 -25.67
CA PRO A 326 -4.34 20.83 -24.44
C PRO A 326 -5.07 19.55 -24.02
N TRP A 327 -5.45 18.70 -24.98
CA TRP A 327 -6.17 17.44 -24.75
C TRP A 327 -5.26 16.29 -24.27
N VAL A 328 -3.94 16.38 -24.43
CA VAL A 328 -3.03 15.30 -23.99
C VAL A 328 -2.85 15.38 -22.47
N PRO A 329 -3.12 14.30 -21.72
CA PRO A 329 -2.85 14.28 -20.28
C PRO A 329 -1.36 14.43 -20.02
N LEU A 330 -0.99 15.04 -18.90
CA LEU A 330 0.42 15.07 -18.48
C LEU A 330 0.87 13.64 -18.14
N LYS A 331 2.15 13.34 -18.38
CA LYS A 331 2.75 12.04 -18.05
C LYS A 331 2.45 11.69 -16.59
N GLY A 332 1.94 10.49 -16.35
CA GLY A 332 1.53 10.01 -15.02
C GLY A 332 0.14 10.46 -14.54
N ARG A 333 -0.55 11.36 -15.26
CA ARG A 333 -1.92 11.84 -14.93
C ARG A 333 -3.00 11.29 -15.85
N GLU A 334 -2.71 10.18 -16.52
CA GLU A 334 -3.68 9.49 -17.37
C GLU A 334 -4.79 8.90 -16.50
N LYS A 335 -6.04 9.05 -16.94
CA LYS A 335 -7.17 8.42 -16.24
C LYS A 335 -7.15 6.93 -16.54
N LYS A 336 -6.61 6.16 -15.60
CA LYS A 336 -6.60 4.70 -15.68
C LYS A 336 -7.88 4.12 -15.10
N THR A 337 -8.39 3.07 -15.74
CA THR A 337 -9.47 2.27 -15.16
C THR A 337 -8.93 1.42 -14.02
N TYR A 338 -9.78 1.02 -13.07
CA TYR A 338 -9.33 0.12 -11.98
C TYR A 338 -8.76 -1.20 -12.50
N LYS A 339 -9.28 -1.70 -13.63
CA LYS A 339 -8.75 -2.89 -14.30
C LYS A 339 -7.33 -2.68 -14.80
N GLN A 340 -7.08 -1.56 -15.49
CA GLN A 340 -5.73 -1.18 -15.92
C GLN A 340 -4.77 -1.02 -14.73
N LEU A 341 -5.21 -0.36 -13.65
CA LEU A 341 -4.40 -0.22 -12.44
C LEU A 341 -4.05 -1.57 -11.81
N GLN A 342 -5.01 -2.50 -11.79
CA GLN A 342 -4.77 -3.85 -11.29
C GLN A 342 -3.82 -4.63 -12.20
N GLU A 343 -4.02 -4.56 -13.52
CA GLU A 343 -3.16 -5.22 -14.52
C GLU A 343 -1.72 -4.69 -14.42
N GLU A 344 -1.53 -3.37 -14.36
CA GLU A 344 -0.23 -2.74 -14.16
C GLU A 344 0.43 -3.13 -12.83
N ALA A 345 -0.34 -3.20 -11.73
CA ALA A 345 0.18 -3.61 -10.43
C ALA A 345 0.59 -5.09 -10.43
N VAL A 346 -0.19 -5.96 -11.07
CA VAL A 346 0.13 -7.40 -11.23
C VAL A 346 1.35 -7.57 -12.12
N GLU A 347 1.43 -6.85 -13.24
CA GLU A 347 2.55 -6.86 -14.17
C GLU A 347 3.83 -6.33 -13.51
N SER A 348 3.75 -5.21 -12.79
CA SER A 348 4.87 -4.67 -12.01
C SER A 348 5.35 -5.68 -10.99
N LYS A 349 4.44 -6.32 -10.24
CA LYS A 349 4.82 -7.33 -9.25
C LYS A 349 5.45 -8.57 -9.89
N ARG A 350 4.93 -9.02 -11.04
CA ARG A 350 5.50 -10.14 -11.79
C ARG A 350 6.91 -9.82 -12.29
N ARG A 351 7.10 -8.62 -12.84
CA ARG A 351 8.43 -8.13 -13.22
C ARG A 351 9.36 -8.03 -12.03
N ASP A 352 8.89 -7.53 -10.89
CA ASP A 352 9.70 -7.43 -9.68
C ASP A 352 10.17 -8.81 -9.20
N LEU A 353 9.27 -9.80 -9.21
CA LEU A 353 9.62 -11.18 -8.88
C LEU A 353 10.60 -11.78 -9.89
N ALA A 354 10.42 -11.53 -11.18
CA ALA A 354 11.32 -12.01 -12.23
C ALA A 354 12.71 -11.33 -12.15
N VAL A 355 12.78 -10.05 -11.76
CA VAL A 355 14.05 -9.37 -11.44
C VAL A 355 14.74 -10.06 -10.27
N LEU A 356 14.00 -10.39 -9.21
CA LEU A 356 14.56 -11.11 -8.08
C LEU A 356 15.04 -12.49 -8.49
N GLU A 357 14.27 -13.23 -9.27
CA GLU A 357 14.63 -14.56 -9.78
C GLU A 357 15.90 -14.52 -10.65
N ALA A 358 16.00 -13.56 -11.57
CA ALA A 358 17.20 -13.34 -12.38
C ALA A 358 18.46 -13.04 -11.56
N ASN A 359 18.30 -12.53 -10.33
CA ASN A 359 19.39 -12.07 -9.47
C ASN A 359 19.53 -12.85 -8.14
N ASP A 360 19.13 -14.13 -8.12
CA ASP A 360 19.22 -15.02 -6.95
C ASP A 360 18.51 -14.47 -5.69
N GLY A 361 17.33 -13.88 -5.88
CA GLY A 361 16.49 -13.33 -4.82
C GLY A 361 16.94 -11.96 -4.29
N VAL A 362 17.87 -11.28 -4.95
CA VAL A 362 18.36 -9.97 -4.50
C VAL A 362 18.15 -8.90 -5.57
N TRP A 363 17.51 -7.81 -5.20
CA TRP A 363 17.29 -6.70 -6.12
C TRP A 363 18.64 -6.08 -6.56
N PRO A 364 18.83 -5.82 -7.86
CA PRO A 364 20.03 -5.15 -8.36
C PRO A 364 20.30 -3.85 -7.61
N GLY A 365 21.52 -3.68 -7.08
CA GLY A 365 21.88 -2.53 -6.26
C GLY A 365 21.65 -2.71 -4.75
N VAL A 366 20.85 -3.67 -4.27
CA VAL A 366 20.72 -3.90 -2.81
C VAL A 366 22.01 -4.44 -2.19
N ARG A 367 22.82 -5.19 -2.97
CA ARG A 367 24.14 -5.64 -2.54
C ARG A 367 25.19 -4.52 -2.50
N THR A 368 24.91 -3.34 -3.05
CA THR A 368 25.86 -2.23 -2.98
C THR A 368 25.85 -1.64 -1.57
N PRO A 369 27.03 -1.45 -0.94
CA PRO A 369 27.11 -0.87 0.40
C PRO A 369 26.46 0.53 0.50
N SER A 370 26.43 1.27 -0.62
CA SER A 370 25.80 2.59 -0.72
C SER A 370 24.27 2.55 -0.60
N HIS A 371 23.60 1.51 -1.11
CA HIS A 371 22.15 1.37 -0.98
C HIS A 371 21.73 1.01 0.45
N ALA A 372 22.48 0.11 1.10
CA ALA A 372 22.29 -0.18 2.53
C ALA A 372 22.52 1.07 3.41
N LEU A 373 23.49 1.90 3.03
CA LEU A 373 23.74 3.23 3.62
C LEU A 373 22.56 4.19 3.43
N PHE A 374 22.01 4.24 2.22
CA PHE A 374 20.90 5.11 1.87
C PHE A 374 19.62 4.71 2.61
N LEU A 375 19.33 3.41 2.74
CA LEU A 375 18.20 2.92 3.54
C LEU A 375 18.41 3.18 5.05
N TRP A 376 19.65 3.10 5.54
CA TRP A 376 19.98 3.44 6.92
C TRP A 376 19.90 4.95 7.19
N ALA A 377 20.38 5.78 6.27
CA ALA A 377 20.35 7.23 6.38
C ALA A 377 18.94 7.81 6.15
N SER A 378 18.14 7.24 5.25
CA SER A 378 16.80 7.74 4.91
C SER A 378 15.75 7.52 6.02
N GLY A 379 16.07 6.72 7.05
CA GLY A 379 15.27 6.58 8.27
C GLY A 379 15.46 7.70 9.30
N SER A 380 16.36 8.67 9.05
CA SER A 380 16.65 9.77 9.97
C SER A 380 16.76 11.09 9.22
N GLU A 381 16.37 12.19 9.86
CA GLU A 381 16.34 13.56 9.36
C GLU A 381 17.75 14.16 9.09
N LEU A 382 18.70 13.36 8.59
CA LEU A 382 20.13 13.69 8.51
C LEU A 382 20.60 14.15 7.12
N THR A 383 19.71 14.52 6.19
CA THR A 383 20.11 15.00 4.86
C THR A 383 20.89 16.31 4.91
N THR A 384 20.64 17.18 5.89
CA THR A 384 21.38 18.44 6.08
C THR A 384 22.78 18.22 6.68
N ILE A 385 22.96 17.21 7.53
CA ILE A 385 24.27 16.86 8.10
C ILE A 385 25.15 16.11 7.07
N LEU A 386 24.55 15.50 6.05
CA LEU A 386 25.27 14.86 4.95
C LEU A 386 25.83 15.85 3.91
N GLU A 387 25.37 17.09 3.88
CA GLU A 387 25.91 18.14 2.99
C GLU A 387 27.08 18.93 3.63
N GLU A 388 27.22 18.93 4.96
CA GLU A 388 28.17 19.80 5.67
C GLU A 388 29.53 19.15 5.99
N ASP A 389 29.66 17.82 6.03
CA ASP A 389 30.90 17.17 6.47
C ASP A 389 31.67 16.43 5.36
N HIS A 390 32.79 17.03 4.94
CA HIS A 390 33.91 16.31 4.36
C HIS A 390 34.58 15.40 5.40
N MET A 391 34.29 14.10 5.44
CA MET A 391 35.18 13.13 6.09
C MET A 391 35.28 11.76 5.38
N PRO A 392 36.48 11.13 5.34
CA PRO A 392 36.79 10.05 4.41
C PRO A 392 36.59 8.62 4.96
N ASN A 393 36.16 8.43 6.21
CA ASN A 393 36.13 7.11 6.84
C ASN A 393 34.86 6.93 7.70
N LYS A 394 33.86 6.22 7.18
CA LYS A 394 32.63 5.85 7.92
C LYS A 394 32.37 4.34 8.02
N TYR A 395 33.32 3.48 7.65
CA TYR A 395 33.26 2.03 7.92
C TYR A 395 34.58 1.49 8.43
N ILE A 396 34.52 0.56 9.39
CA ILE A 396 35.56 -0.46 9.56
C ILE A 396 35.59 -1.24 8.26
N SER A 397 36.65 -1.07 7.47
CA SER A 397 36.76 -1.72 6.16
C SER A 397 36.67 -3.25 6.32
N LYS A 398 36.14 -3.94 5.30
CA LYS A 398 36.13 -5.41 5.26
C LYS A 398 37.54 -5.98 5.45
N ALA A 399 38.59 -5.24 5.09
CA ALA A 399 39.97 -5.60 5.37
C ALA A 399 40.28 -5.57 6.88
N LEU A 400 39.96 -4.50 7.59
CA LEU A 400 40.10 -4.42 9.06
C LEU A 400 39.29 -5.52 9.76
N ARG A 401 38.03 -5.74 9.35
CA ARG A 401 37.10 -6.69 9.95
C ARG A 401 37.46 -8.16 9.68
N ARG A 402 38.01 -8.47 8.51
CA ARG A 402 38.25 -9.85 8.04
C ARG A 402 39.73 -10.25 8.01
N VAL A 403 40.67 -9.31 7.99
CA VAL A 403 42.12 -9.55 7.85
C VAL A 403 42.87 -9.16 9.12
N GLU A 404 42.53 -8.07 9.80
CA GLU A 404 43.28 -7.63 10.99
C GLU A 404 42.70 -8.23 12.27
N LEU A 405 41.38 -8.17 12.46
CA LEU A 405 40.72 -8.71 13.66
C LEU A 405 40.71 -10.25 13.73
N SER A 406 40.60 -10.92 12.59
CA SER A 406 40.66 -12.40 12.51
C SER A 406 42.07 -12.96 12.75
N LYS A 407 43.12 -12.15 12.52
CA LYS A 407 44.50 -12.50 12.86
C LYS A 407 44.77 -12.41 14.36
N ILE A 408 44.10 -11.47 15.05
CA ILE A 408 44.22 -11.27 16.50
C ILE A 408 43.36 -12.29 17.26
N ILE A 409 42.17 -12.62 16.75
CA ILE A 409 41.23 -13.57 17.36
C ILE A 409 40.84 -14.64 16.32
N PRO A 410 41.59 -15.76 16.25
CA PRO A 410 41.27 -16.83 15.31
C PRO A 410 39.96 -17.52 15.69
N GLY A 411 38.94 -17.42 14.82
CA GLY A 411 37.64 -18.09 14.96
C GLY A 411 36.42 -17.17 14.99
N LEU A 412 36.61 -15.84 15.04
CA LEU A 412 35.53 -14.86 15.14
C LEU A 412 34.58 -14.93 13.93
N ARG A 413 33.33 -15.33 14.15
CA ARG A 413 32.32 -15.47 13.09
C ARG A 413 31.47 -14.20 12.95
N PRO A 414 30.95 -13.88 11.75
CA PRO A 414 30.28 -12.60 11.51
C PRO A 414 29.06 -12.29 12.41
N TRP A 415 28.33 -13.31 12.89
CA TRP A 415 27.20 -13.10 13.80
C TRP A 415 27.62 -12.90 15.26
N GLU A 416 28.84 -13.33 15.64
CA GLU A 416 29.37 -13.13 16.99
C GLU A 416 29.70 -11.64 17.23
N VAL A 417 30.03 -10.90 16.16
CA VAL A 417 30.18 -9.45 16.18
C VAL A 417 28.83 -8.75 16.45
N LEU A 418 27.74 -9.31 15.93
CA LEU A 418 26.37 -8.83 16.14
C LEU A 418 25.90 -9.05 17.58
N SER A 419 26.30 -10.16 18.21
CA SER A 419 26.05 -10.39 19.64
C SER A 419 26.88 -9.47 20.54
N VAL A 420 28.09 -9.07 20.12
CA VAL A 420 28.90 -8.07 20.85
C VAL A 420 28.24 -6.69 20.74
N GLU A 421 27.69 -6.31 19.58
CA GLU A 421 26.91 -5.07 19.43
C GLU A 421 25.65 -5.09 20.30
N GLN A 422 24.89 -6.19 20.34
CA GLN A 422 23.72 -6.33 21.24
C GLN A 422 24.10 -6.28 22.72
N ALA A 423 25.24 -6.86 23.10
CA ALA A 423 25.74 -6.79 24.47
C ALA A 423 26.22 -5.37 24.83
N MET A 424 26.87 -4.67 23.90
CA MET A 424 27.25 -3.27 24.07
C MET A 424 26.01 -2.38 24.20
N ASP A 425 24.96 -2.58 23.41
CA ASP A 425 23.69 -1.85 23.56
C ASP A 425 23.02 -2.13 24.91
N GLN A 426 23.01 -3.39 25.38
CA GLN A 426 22.50 -3.73 26.72
C GLN A 426 23.27 -3.02 27.84
N ILE A 427 24.59 -2.93 27.72
CA ILE A 427 25.45 -2.23 28.68
C ILE A 427 25.23 -0.71 28.59
N THR A 428 25.08 -0.17 27.39
CA THR A 428 24.97 1.28 27.15
C THR A 428 23.62 1.84 27.58
N TYR A 429 22.56 1.03 27.52
CA TYR A 429 21.20 1.42 27.89
C TYR A 429 20.67 0.72 29.15
N GLU A 430 21.55 0.08 29.93
CA GLU A 430 21.23 -0.65 31.19
C GLU A 430 20.05 -1.64 31.10
N GLY A 431 19.73 -2.12 29.90
CA GLY A 431 18.57 -2.98 29.65
C GLY A 431 17.21 -2.28 29.66
N GLU A 432 17.14 -0.96 29.88
CA GLU A 432 15.88 -0.20 29.92
C GLU A 432 15.31 0.09 28.52
N TRP A 433 16.18 0.18 27.51
CA TRP A 433 15.80 0.58 26.14
C TRP A 433 15.57 -0.60 25.19
N PHE A 434 15.26 -1.79 25.71
CA PHE A 434 14.80 -2.88 24.85
C PHE A 434 13.32 -2.69 24.52
N ARG A 435 13.01 -2.61 23.22
CA ARG A 435 11.64 -2.84 22.75
C ARG A 435 11.20 -4.19 23.29
N GLU A 436 10.15 -4.20 24.11
CA GLU A 436 9.55 -5.46 24.52
C GLU A 436 9.20 -6.29 23.26
N PRO A 437 9.23 -7.63 23.34
CA PRO A 437 8.92 -8.48 22.20
C PRO A 437 7.61 -8.06 21.55
N LEU A 438 7.58 -7.94 20.22
CA LEU A 438 6.35 -7.59 19.51
C LEU A 438 5.21 -8.54 19.93
N GLY A 439 4.17 -8.00 20.59
CA GLY A 439 3.05 -8.76 21.15
C GLY A 439 3.10 -9.04 22.66
N SER A 440 4.12 -8.59 23.40
CA SER A 440 4.16 -8.59 24.88
C SER A 440 3.19 -7.58 25.49
N TYR A 441 2.95 -6.47 24.79
CA TYR A 441 1.97 -5.47 25.15
C TYR A 441 0.56 -6.04 25.01
N THR A 442 -0.01 -6.51 26.11
CA THR A 442 -1.46 -6.44 26.26
C THR A 442 -1.79 -4.97 26.48
N THR A 443 -2.36 -4.29 25.49
CA THR A 443 -2.82 -2.89 25.58
C THR A 443 -3.96 -2.69 26.59
N GLY A 444 -4.21 -3.68 27.44
CA GLY A 444 -5.31 -3.67 28.40
C GLY A 444 -4.96 -2.85 29.64
N PRO A 445 -5.95 -2.20 30.27
CA PRO A 445 -5.71 -1.47 31.51
C PRO A 445 -5.04 -2.34 32.59
N PRO A 446 -4.01 -1.83 33.30
CA PRO A 446 -3.23 -2.63 34.25
C PRO A 446 -4.09 -3.19 35.40
N TYR A 447 -5.19 -2.51 35.76
CA TYR A 447 -6.10 -2.97 36.81
C TYR A 447 -6.82 -4.28 36.47
N ILE A 448 -6.99 -4.63 35.18
CA ILE A 448 -7.68 -5.87 34.78
C ILE A 448 -6.88 -7.09 35.22
N ARG A 449 -5.55 -7.01 35.17
CA ARG A 449 -4.67 -8.08 35.66
C ARG A 449 -4.83 -8.28 37.16
N ALA A 450 -4.85 -7.19 37.93
CA ALA A 450 -5.09 -7.22 39.37
C ALA A 450 -6.48 -7.78 39.69
N TRP A 451 -7.52 -7.26 39.02
CA TRP A 451 -8.90 -7.73 39.17
C TRP A 451 -9.05 -9.22 38.85
N ASN A 452 -8.47 -9.70 37.75
CA ASN A 452 -8.48 -11.13 37.41
C ASN A 452 -7.81 -12.00 38.48
N ASN A 453 -6.72 -11.51 39.08
CA ASN A 453 -6.05 -12.21 40.18
C ASN A 453 -6.91 -12.23 41.44
N ASP A 454 -7.57 -11.12 41.77
CA ASP A 454 -8.47 -11.01 42.92
C ASP A 454 -9.70 -11.90 42.75
N VAL A 455 -10.31 -11.91 41.57
CA VAL A 455 -11.43 -12.79 41.24
C VAL A 455 -11.03 -14.26 41.33
N LYS A 456 -9.87 -14.64 40.78
CA LYS A 456 -9.34 -16.01 40.93
C LYS A 456 -9.09 -16.36 42.39
N ARG A 457 -8.55 -15.44 43.17
CA ARG A 457 -8.31 -15.63 44.61
C ARG A 457 -9.62 -15.83 45.36
N LEU A 458 -10.63 -14.99 45.12
CA LEU A 458 -11.96 -15.11 45.70
C LEU A 458 -12.62 -16.44 45.32
N TYR A 459 -12.55 -16.83 44.05
CA TYR A 459 -13.05 -18.11 43.57
C TYR A 459 -12.36 -19.28 44.29
N ASN A 460 -11.04 -19.29 44.38
CA ASN A 460 -10.28 -20.33 45.07
C ASN A 460 -10.61 -20.37 46.58
N ILE A 461 -10.82 -19.22 47.22
CA ILE A 461 -11.22 -19.16 48.63
C ILE A 461 -12.62 -19.76 48.80
N PHE A 462 -13.56 -19.39 47.94
CA PHE A 462 -14.92 -19.92 47.96
C PHE A 462 -14.96 -21.43 47.71
N ASP A 463 -14.24 -21.92 46.71
CA ASP A 463 -14.14 -23.34 46.37
C ASP A 463 -13.51 -24.16 47.51
N ASN A 464 -12.43 -23.65 48.12
CA ASN A 464 -11.83 -24.29 49.29
C ASN A 464 -12.75 -24.28 50.51
N LEU A 465 -13.43 -23.17 50.79
CA LEU A 465 -14.38 -23.07 51.91
C LEU A 465 -15.56 -24.01 51.72
N SER A 466 -16.19 -23.98 50.55
CA SER A 466 -17.32 -24.85 50.22
C SER A 466 -16.93 -26.32 50.33
N SER A 467 -15.76 -26.72 49.80
CA SER A 467 -15.23 -28.07 49.92
C SER A 467 -15.00 -28.50 51.37
N ARG A 468 -14.42 -27.62 52.20
CA ARG A 468 -14.20 -27.89 53.63
C ARG A 468 -15.50 -27.98 54.43
N VAL A 469 -16.46 -27.10 54.15
CA VAL A 469 -17.78 -27.12 54.78
C VAL A 469 -18.50 -28.42 54.41
N TYR A 470 -18.45 -28.80 53.13
CA TYR A 470 -19.03 -30.05 52.65
C TYR A 470 -18.43 -31.26 53.39
N GLN A 471 -17.11 -31.38 53.41
CA GLN A 471 -16.41 -32.47 54.13
C GLN A 471 -16.74 -32.51 55.63
N LYS A 472 -16.92 -31.34 56.27
CA LYS A 472 -17.30 -31.27 57.68
C LYS A 472 -18.74 -31.75 57.89
N LEU A 473 -19.67 -31.36 57.04
CA LEU A 473 -21.08 -31.78 57.13
C LEU A 473 -21.23 -33.28 56.89
N GLU A 474 -20.56 -33.83 55.88
CA GLU A 474 -20.47 -35.27 55.60
C GLU A 474 -19.98 -36.07 56.82
N ARG A 475 -18.95 -35.58 57.52
CA ARG A 475 -18.42 -36.26 58.73
C ARG A 475 -19.31 -36.13 59.97
N THR A 476 -20.07 -35.03 60.10
CA THR A 476 -20.79 -34.69 61.34
C THR A 476 -22.27 -35.06 61.31
N ILE A 477 -22.88 -35.11 60.12
CA ILE A 477 -24.32 -35.36 59.96
C ILE A 477 -24.47 -36.73 59.26
N PRO A 478 -24.90 -37.77 60.00
CA PRO A 478 -25.16 -39.08 59.41
C PRO A 478 -26.21 -38.99 58.29
N GLY A 479 -25.88 -39.48 57.09
CA GLY A 479 -26.79 -39.49 55.95
C GLY A 479 -26.83 -38.20 55.11
N PHE A 480 -25.95 -37.23 55.40
CA PHE A 480 -25.80 -36.01 54.60
C PHE A 480 -25.46 -36.31 53.13
N ASP A 481 -24.64 -37.34 52.87
CA ASP A 481 -24.21 -37.71 51.52
C ASP A 481 -25.39 -38.09 50.63
N LYS A 482 -26.38 -38.81 51.18
CA LYS A 482 -27.61 -39.17 50.46
C LYS A 482 -28.48 -37.97 50.14
N ILE A 483 -28.44 -36.92 50.98
CA ILE A 483 -29.13 -35.66 50.71
C ILE A 483 -28.42 -34.93 49.58
N MET A 484 -27.09 -34.88 49.61
CA MET A 484 -26.29 -34.22 48.59
C MET A 484 -26.34 -34.92 47.23
N GLU A 485 -26.39 -36.25 47.18
CA GLU A 485 -26.64 -37.01 45.94
C GLU A 485 -27.97 -36.59 45.30
N LYS A 486 -29.04 -36.42 46.09
CA LYS A 486 -30.32 -35.93 45.58
C LYS A 486 -30.24 -34.50 45.07
N VAL A 487 -29.53 -33.62 45.78
CA VAL A 487 -29.32 -32.22 45.36
C VAL A 487 -28.53 -32.16 44.05
N GLN A 488 -27.48 -32.98 43.91
CA GLN A 488 -26.68 -33.07 42.69
C GLN A 488 -27.49 -33.65 41.53
N ALA A 489 -28.30 -34.68 41.76
CA ALA A 489 -29.19 -35.26 40.75
C ALA A 489 -30.23 -34.25 40.27
N ASP A 490 -30.84 -33.47 41.17
CA ASP A 490 -31.78 -32.42 40.82
C ASP A 490 -31.09 -31.25 40.08
N ALA A 491 -29.89 -30.85 40.50
CA ALA A 491 -29.09 -29.86 39.78
C ALA A 491 -28.74 -30.32 38.35
N ALA A 492 -28.30 -31.57 38.19
CA ALA A 492 -27.99 -32.17 36.90
C ALA A 492 -29.23 -32.27 36.00
N ALA A 493 -30.40 -32.63 36.55
CA ALA A 493 -31.65 -32.66 35.81
C ALA A 493 -32.07 -31.25 35.35
N ARG A 494 -31.92 -30.23 36.20
CA ARG A 494 -32.17 -28.83 35.84
C ARG A 494 -31.22 -28.31 34.78
N ASP A 495 -29.95 -28.71 34.81
CA ASP A 495 -28.97 -28.34 33.80
C ASP A 495 -29.20 -29.05 32.46
N ALA A 496 -29.55 -30.34 32.48
CA ALA A 496 -29.95 -31.09 31.29
C ALA A 496 -31.18 -30.46 30.62
N LYS A 497 -32.19 -30.07 31.41
CA LYS A 497 -33.37 -29.35 30.91
C LYS A 497 -33.01 -28.00 30.28
N ARG A 498 -32.07 -27.24 30.87
CA ARG A 498 -31.56 -25.99 30.29
C ARG A 498 -30.79 -26.20 28.99
N LYS A 499 -29.95 -27.24 28.91
CA LYS A 499 -29.22 -27.61 27.68
C LYS A 499 -30.19 -28.00 26.56
N ALA A 500 -31.12 -28.91 26.85
CA ALA A 500 -32.14 -29.32 25.89
C ALA A 500 -32.98 -28.15 25.38
N ARG A 501 -33.33 -27.19 26.25
CA ARG A 501 -34.04 -25.96 25.84
C ARG A 501 -33.21 -25.12 24.87
N ARG A 502 -31.92 -24.89 25.16
CA ARG A 502 -31.02 -24.14 24.27
C ARG A 502 -30.79 -24.85 22.95
N GLU A 503 -30.66 -26.17 22.95
CA GLU A 503 -30.53 -26.96 21.72
C GLU A 503 -31.80 -26.89 20.86
N ALA A 504 -32.98 -26.92 21.49
CA ALA A 504 -34.25 -26.73 20.79
C ALA A 504 -34.40 -25.30 20.24
N GLU A 505 -34.01 -24.28 21.01
CA GLU A 505 -33.96 -22.88 20.55
C GLU A 505 -33.03 -22.73 19.33
N MET A 506 -31.80 -23.30 19.41
CA MET A 506 -30.83 -23.30 18.31
C MET A 506 -31.35 -24.03 17.06
N LYS A 507 -32.01 -25.19 17.23
CA LYS A 507 -32.61 -25.93 16.10
C LYS A 507 -33.75 -25.15 15.47
N ALA A 508 -34.63 -24.54 16.27
CA ALA A 508 -35.71 -23.71 15.78
C ALA A 508 -35.20 -22.47 15.04
N GLU A 509 -34.09 -21.86 15.49
CA GLU A 509 -33.41 -20.78 14.78
C GLU A 509 -32.80 -21.26 13.45
N GLN A 510 -32.20 -22.45 13.42
CA GLN A 510 -31.68 -23.06 12.18
C GLN A 510 -32.80 -23.41 11.18
N GLU A 511 -33.91 -23.98 11.64
CA GLU A 511 -35.07 -24.31 10.80
C GLU A 511 -35.72 -23.04 10.23
N LYS A 512 -35.85 -21.99 11.04
CA LYS A 512 -36.27 -20.65 10.57
C LYS A 512 -35.30 -20.06 9.55
N ALA A 513 -33.99 -20.19 9.77
CA ALA A 513 -32.97 -19.71 8.84
C ALA A 513 -32.96 -20.49 7.51
N LEU A 514 -33.34 -21.77 7.55
CA LEU A 514 -33.48 -22.65 6.38
C LEU A 514 -34.84 -22.53 5.69
N GLY A 515 -35.77 -21.72 6.22
CA GLY A 515 -37.09 -21.49 5.63
C GLY A 515 -38.00 -22.72 5.67
N ILE A 516 -37.69 -23.72 6.48
CA ILE A 516 -38.54 -24.90 6.67
C ILE A 516 -39.59 -24.49 7.70
N GLN A 517 -40.73 -23.99 7.23
CA GLN A 517 -41.92 -23.91 8.07
C GLN A 517 -42.32 -25.34 8.42
N SER A 518 -42.04 -25.75 9.67
CA SER A 518 -42.70 -26.91 10.25
C SER A 518 -44.16 -26.54 10.48
N ASP A 519 -45.02 -26.93 9.53
CA ASP A 519 -46.47 -26.90 9.73
C ASP A 519 -46.80 -27.77 10.94
N GLY A 520 -47.28 -27.11 12.00
CA GLY A 520 -47.79 -27.71 13.23
C GLY A 520 -48.98 -26.92 13.71
#